data_AF-A0A846I5Q2-F1
#
_entry.id   AF-A0A846I5Q2-F1
#
_cell.length_a   1.000
_cell.length_b   1.000
_cell.length_c   1.000
_cell.angle_alpha   90.00
_cell.angle_beta   90.00
_cell.angle_gamma   90.00
#
_symmetry.space_group_name_H-M   'P 1'
#
loop_
_entity.id
_entity.type
_entity.pdbx_description
1 polymer ?
#
loop_
_entity_poly.entity_id
_entity_poly.type
_entity_poly.pdbx_seq_one_letter_code
_entity_poly.pdbx_strand_id
1 'polypeptide(L)'
;MNTAVMFSSGTDLWATPQDFFDKLNKEFDFDLDPCATHKNAKCSKYFTKEIDGLKQDWQGYKVFCNPPYGRSIKDWVEKAYKESKKENTTVVMLIPARTDTRYFHEYIYNKAKEIRFVKGRLKFGDAKNSAPFPSMVVVF
;
A
#
# COMPACT_ATOMS: atom_id res chain seq x y z
N MET A 1 -11.88 12.06 -28.45
CA MET A 1 -11.50 11.77 -27.05
C MET A 1 -10.10 11.18 -27.06
N ASN A 2 -9.14 11.77 -26.34
CA ASN A 2 -7.76 11.26 -26.26
C ASN A 2 -7.71 10.05 -25.32
N THR A 3 -7.77 8.85 -25.88
CA THR A 3 -7.70 7.55 -25.20
C THR A 3 -6.33 7.23 -24.61
N ALA A 4 -5.28 7.99 -24.97
CA ALA A 4 -3.90 7.77 -24.51
C ALA A 4 -3.71 7.98 -22.99
N VAL A 5 -4.60 8.72 -22.33
CA VAL A 5 -4.51 9.00 -20.88
C VAL A 5 -5.14 7.89 -20.03
N MET A 6 -5.93 6.98 -20.62
CA MET A 6 -6.63 5.94 -19.87
C MET A 6 -5.80 4.68 -19.57
N PHE A 7 -4.59 4.54 -20.14
CA PHE A 7 -3.84 3.28 -20.04
C PHE A 7 -2.31 3.42 -19.87
N SER A 8 -1.75 4.60 -19.62
CA SER A 8 -0.31 4.70 -19.36
C SER A 8 0.01 4.44 -17.88
N SER A 9 0.48 3.23 -17.58
CA SER A 9 1.15 2.85 -16.34
C SER A 9 2.53 3.50 -16.27
N GLY A 10 2.56 4.84 -16.19
CA GLY A 10 3.77 5.66 -16.38
C GLY A 10 4.92 5.30 -15.45
N THR A 11 4.65 4.78 -14.25
CA THR A 11 5.56 4.05 -13.37
C THR A 11 4.73 3.46 -12.23
N ASP A 12 4.83 2.15 -11.96
CA ASP A 12 4.11 1.51 -10.84
C ASP A 12 4.75 1.78 -9.46
N LEU A 13 5.81 2.59 -9.43
CA LEU A 13 6.65 2.87 -8.26
C LEU A 13 6.30 4.25 -7.69
N TRP A 14 5.21 4.31 -6.93
CA TRP A 14 4.73 5.54 -6.31
C TRP A 14 5.40 5.74 -4.94
N ALA A 15 6.36 6.64 -4.84
CA ALA A 15 6.93 6.99 -3.53
C ALA A 15 5.88 7.72 -2.68
N THR A 16 5.54 7.16 -1.51
CA THR A 16 4.59 7.76 -0.56
C THR A 16 5.09 9.15 -0.13
N PRO A 17 4.23 10.19 -0.10
CA PRO A 17 4.59 11.49 0.47
C PRO A 17 5.17 11.32 1.88
N GLN A 18 6.33 11.92 2.16
CA GLN A 18 7.04 11.69 3.42
C GLN A 18 6.19 12.07 4.64
N ASP A 19 5.60 13.27 4.65
CA ASP A 19 4.72 13.73 5.74
C ASP A 19 3.51 12.81 5.98
N PHE A 20 3.02 12.15 4.94
CA PHE A 20 1.90 11.21 5.07
C PHE A 20 2.36 9.91 5.73
N PHE A 21 3.51 9.38 5.30
CA PHE A 21 4.13 8.23 5.91
C PHE A 21 4.49 8.50 7.38
N ASP A 22 5.15 9.63 7.68
CA ASP A 22 5.62 9.96 9.04
C ASP A 22 4.48 10.04 10.05
N LYS A 23 3.30 10.52 9.65
CA LYS A 23 2.10 10.54 10.51
C LYS A 23 1.64 9.14 10.88
N LEU A 24 1.63 8.21 9.93
CA LEU A 24 1.29 6.82 10.18
C LEU A 24 2.41 6.14 10.98
N ASN A 25 3.67 6.41 10.63
CA ASN A 25 4.82 5.80 11.31
C ASN A 25 4.92 6.23 12.77
N LYS A 26 4.54 7.47 13.11
CA LYS A 26 4.46 7.92 14.50
C LYS A 26 3.45 7.11 15.32
N GLU A 27 2.42 6.57 14.68
CA GLU A 27 1.37 5.78 15.34
C GLU A 27 1.71 4.29 15.39
N PHE A 28 2.19 3.74 14.29
CA PHE A 28 2.37 2.30 14.12
C PHE A 28 3.81 1.83 14.26
N ASP A 29 4.80 2.73 14.20
CA ASP A 29 6.23 2.46 14.35
C ASP A 29 6.72 1.34 13.43
N PHE A 30 6.57 1.56 12.11
CA PHE A 30 6.82 0.55 11.08
C PHE A 30 8.29 0.17 10.98
N ASP A 31 8.54 -1.12 10.78
CA ASP A 31 9.87 -1.70 10.62
C ASP A 31 10.04 -2.49 9.31
N LEU A 32 8.96 -2.75 8.56
CA LEU A 32 8.98 -3.44 7.27
C LEU A 32 8.23 -2.68 6.16
N ASP A 33 8.88 -2.51 4.99
CA ASP A 33 8.29 -2.04 3.74
C ASP A 33 8.44 -3.11 2.63
N PRO A 34 7.42 -3.93 2.36
CA PRO A 34 7.53 -5.08 1.47
C PRO A 34 7.44 -4.71 -0.02
N CYS A 35 7.21 -3.43 -0.35
CA CYS A 35 6.90 -2.95 -1.69
C CYS A 35 7.83 -1.80 -2.11
N ALA A 36 9.12 -1.94 -1.84
CA ALA A 36 10.07 -0.85 -1.98
C ALA A 36 11.06 -1.08 -3.14
N THR A 37 11.89 -0.06 -3.32
CA THR A 37 13.17 -0.07 -4.01
C THR A 37 14.21 0.45 -3.04
N HIS A 38 15.50 0.23 -3.32
CA HIS A 38 16.58 0.80 -2.51
C HIS A 38 16.51 2.34 -2.35
N LYS A 39 15.80 3.05 -3.24
CA LYS A 39 15.73 4.52 -3.24
C LYS A 39 14.49 5.09 -2.55
N ASN A 40 13.42 4.30 -2.37
CA ASN A 40 12.14 4.80 -1.87
C ASN A 40 11.63 4.05 -0.62
N ALA A 41 12.40 3.10 -0.11
CA ALA A 41 12.06 2.36 1.10
C ALA A 41 11.75 3.30 2.26
N LYS A 42 10.66 3.00 2.97
CA LYS A 42 10.22 3.78 4.13
C LYS A 42 10.63 3.19 5.48
N CYS A 43 11.07 1.94 5.49
CA CYS A 43 11.48 1.21 6.68
C CYS A 43 12.92 0.70 6.54
N SER A 44 13.56 0.37 7.67
CA SER A 44 14.91 -0.19 7.69
C SER A 44 14.98 -1.55 7.01
N LYS A 45 13.98 -2.42 7.23
CA LYS A 45 13.78 -3.64 6.45
C LYS A 45 12.84 -3.38 5.29
N TYR A 46 13.25 -3.79 4.10
CA TYR A 46 12.41 -3.65 2.92
C TYR A 46 12.70 -4.74 1.89
N PHE A 47 11.72 -5.01 1.03
CA PHE A 47 11.86 -5.95 -0.07
C PHE A 47 11.79 -5.22 -1.40
N THR A 48 12.71 -5.57 -2.30
CA THR A 48 12.69 -5.09 -3.68
C THR A 48 11.91 -6.03 -4.57
N LYS A 49 11.69 -5.62 -5.83
CA LYS A 49 11.02 -6.45 -6.84
C LYS A 49 11.72 -7.79 -7.04
N GLU A 50 13.04 -7.84 -6.91
CA GLU A 50 13.86 -9.04 -7.06
C GLU A 50 13.68 -10.02 -5.89
N ILE A 51 13.46 -9.49 -4.67
CA ILE A 51 13.21 -10.29 -3.46
C ILE A 51 11.75 -10.78 -3.42
N ASP A 52 10.84 -10.08 -4.09
CA ASP A 52 9.42 -10.41 -4.20
C ASP A 52 8.74 -10.46 -2.81
N GLY A 53 8.29 -9.29 -2.34
CA GLY A 53 7.65 -9.14 -1.04
C GLY A 53 6.39 -10.00 -0.85
N LEU A 54 5.74 -10.49 -1.91
CA LEU A 54 4.60 -11.41 -1.80
C LEU A 54 5.01 -12.80 -1.29
N LYS A 55 6.26 -13.22 -1.56
CA LYS A 55 6.79 -14.53 -1.17
C LYS A 55 7.46 -14.55 0.20
N GLN A 56 7.73 -13.39 0.77
CA GLN A 56 8.41 -13.28 2.06
C GLN A 56 7.43 -13.39 3.24
N ASP A 57 7.91 -13.89 4.37
CA ASP A 57 7.15 -13.91 5.62
C ASP A 57 7.19 -12.53 6.30
N TRP A 58 6.04 -12.04 6.76
CA TRP A 58 5.93 -10.75 7.46
C TRP A 58 5.65 -10.92 8.95
N GLN A 59 5.68 -12.16 9.46
CA GLN A 59 5.42 -12.44 10.86
C GLN A 59 6.32 -11.63 11.81
N GLY A 60 5.71 -11.03 12.84
CA GLY A 60 6.42 -10.28 13.89
C GLY A 60 6.82 -8.85 13.50
N TYR A 61 6.49 -8.40 12.29
CA TYR A 61 6.80 -7.04 11.82
C TYR A 61 5.59 -6.10 11.90
N LYS A 62 5.89 -4.81 11.96
CA LYS A 62 4.94 -3.71 11.75
C LYS A 62 5.11 -3.18 10.34
N VAL A 63 4.21 -3.60 9.46
CA VAL A 63 4.34 -3.47 8.01
C VAL A 63 3.63 -2.24 7.49
N PHE A 64 4.35 -1.40 6.76
CA PHE A 64 3.78 -0.38 5.88
C PHE A 64 3.82 -0.88 4.43
N CYS A 65 2.66 -1.12 3.82
CA CYS A 65 2.57 -1.68 2.47
C CYS A 65 1.91 -0.68 1.51
N ASN A 66 2.72 -0.10 0.62
CA ASN A 66 2.25 0.68 -0.52
C ASN A 66 2.56 -0.08 -1.82
N PRO A 67 1.72 -1.04 -2.24
CA PRO A 67 2.04 -1.94 -3.35
C PRO A 67 2.02 -1.22 -4.71
N PRO A 68 2.64 -1.79 -5.74
CA PRO A 68 2.46 -1.30 -7.11
C PRO A 68 0.98 -1.34 -7.49
N TYR A 69 0.46 -0.20 -7.98
CA TYR A 69 -0.95 -0.07 -8.30
C TYR A 69 -1.26 -0.64 -9.67
N GLY A 70 -1.84 -1.85 -9.70
CA GLY A 70 -2.18 -2.51 -10.95
C GLY A 70 -2.92 -3.82 -10.73
N ARG A 71 -2.71 -4.77 -11.65
CA ARG A 71 -3.42 -6.06 -11.66
C ARG A 71 -3.15 -6.92 -10.41
N SER A 72 -2.02 -6.70 -9.74
CA SER A 72 -1.60 -7.46 -8.56
C SER A 72 -2.12 -6.91 -7.22
N ILE A 73 -2.85 -5.79 -7.19
CA ILE A 73 -3.34 -5.22 -5.91
C ILE A 73 -4.12 -6.27 -5.10
N LYS A 74 -4.93 -7.09 -5.78
CA LYS A 74 -5.70 -8.16 -5.12
C LYS A 74 -4.82 -9.14 -4.33
N ASP A 75 -3.64 -9.48 -4.87
CA ASP A 75 -2.72 -10.45 -4.28
C ASP A 75 -2.02 -9.83 -3.05
N TRP A 76 -1.69 -8.54 -3.13
CA TRP A 76 -1.15 -7.79 -1.99
C TRP A 76 -2.16 -7.62 -0.87
N VAL A 77 -3.42 -7.34 -1.20
CA VAL A 77 -4.50 -7.22 -0.18
C VAL A 77 -4.77 -8.56 0.49
N GLU A 78 -4.85 -9.64 -0.29
CA GLU A 78 -5.01 -10.99 0.27
C GLU A 78 -3.84 -11.34 1.19
N LYS A 79 -2.61 -11.06 0.76
CA LYS A 79 -1.42 -11.28 1.59
C LYS A 79 -1.46 -10.47 2.87
N ALA A 80 -1.71 -9.16 2.78
CA ALA A 80 -1.78 -8.28 3.95
C ALA A 80 -2.79 -8.78 4.97
N TYR A 81 -3.97 -9.19 4.52
CA TYR A 81 -4.98 -9.81 5.37
C TYR A 81 -4.46 -11.09 6.05
N LYS A 82 -3.84 -12.01 5.29
CA LYS A 82 -3.32 -13.26 5.85
C LYS A 82 -2.17 -13.03 6.85
N GLU A 83 -1.21 -12.18 6.52
CA GLU A 83 -0.06 -11.85 7.37
C GLU A 83 -0.50 -11.16 8.66
N SER A 84 -1.53 -10.30 8.61
CA SER A 84 -2.08 -9.63 9.79
C SER A 84 -2.67 -10.59 10.86
N LYS A 85 -2.93 -11.85 10.49
CA LYS A 85 -3.43 -12.87 11.43
C LYS A 85 -2.31 -13.63 12.14
N LYS A 86 -1.05 -13.42 11.75
CA LYS A 86 0.10 -14.02 12.42
C LYS A 86 0.43 -13.27 13.70
N GLU A 87 1.08 -13.97 14.62
CA GLU A 87 1.44 -13.42 15.94
C GLU A 87 2.35 -12.20 15.81
N ASN A 88 2.07 -11.17 16.63
CA ASN A 88 2.84 -9.94 16.71
C ASN A 88 3.01 -9.20 15.37
N THR A 89 2.09 -9.39 14.42
CA THR A 89 2.14 -8.74 13.10
C THR A 89 1.10 -7.65 12.99
N THR A 90 1.53 -6.45 12.60
CA THR A 90 0.62 -5.34 12.24
C THR A 90 0.81 -5.03 10.77
N VAL A 91 -0.29 -4.89 10.02
CA VAL A 91 -0.21 -4.56 8.58
C VAL A 91 -1.09 -3.36 8.26
N VAL A 92 -0.46 -2.32 7.74
CA VAL A 92 -1.12 -1.10 7.28
C VAL A 92 -0.86 -0.91 5.80
N MET A 93 -1.92 -0.81 4.99
CA MET A 93 -1.83 -0.62 3.55
C MET A 93 -2.26 0.78 3.12
N LEU A 94 -1.58 1.35 2.12
CA LEU A 94 -2.03 2.50 1.36
C LEU A 94 -2.40 2.07 -0.07
N ILE A 95 -3.69 2.11 -0.41
CA ILE A 95 -4.19 1.65 -1.72
C ILE A 95 -5.27 2.58 -2.28
N PRO A 96 -5.59 2.49 -3.59
CA PRO A 96 -6.74 3.17 -4.15
C PRO A 96 -8.05 2.73 -3.46
N ALA A 97 -8.94 3.68 -3.16
CA ALA A 97 -10.24 3.38 -2.55
C ALA A 97 -11.23 2.85 -3.60
N ARG A 98 -11.12 1.55 -3.91
CA ARG A 98 -11.98 0.83 -4.88
C ARG A 98 -12.90 -0.15 -4.15
N THR A 99 -13.95 0.40 -3.56
CA THR A 99 -14.88 -0.35 -2.70
C THR A 99 -15.78 -1.34 -3.46
N ASP A 100 -15.80 -1.25 -4.79
CA ASP A 100 -16.53 -2.12 -5.72
C ASP A 100 -15.81 -3.44 -6.03
N THR A 101 -14.52 -3.54 -5.69
CA THR A 101 -13.68 -4.67 -6.09
C THR A 101 -13.91 -5.91 -5.24
N ARG A 102 -13.73 -7.09 -5.85
CA ARG A 102 -13.82 -8.38 -5.15
C ARG A 102 -12.88 -8.45 -3.94
N TYR A 103 -11.61 -8.04 -4.08
CA TYR A 103 -10.66 -8.08 -2.96
C TYR A 103 -11.09 -7.19 -1.79
N PHE A 104 -11.79 -6.08 -2.07
CA PHE A 104 -12.30 -5.21 -1.01
C PHE A 104 -13.32 -5.98 -0.16
N HIS A 105 -14.32 -6.60 -0.79
CA HIS A 105 -15.33 -7.38 -0.06
C HIS A 105 -14.77 -8.65 0.60
N GLU A 106 -13.82 -9.32 -0.06
CA GLU A 106 -13.27 -10.58 0.42
C GLU A 106 -12.25 -10.42 1.54
N TYR A 107 -11.50 -9.31 1.59
CA TYR A 107 -10.38 -9.18 2.52
C TYR A 107 -10.40 -7.91 3.37
N ILE A 108 -11.14 -6.86 2.99
CA ILE A 108 -11.13 -5.56 3.69
C ILE A 108 -12.47 -5.32 4.42
N TYR A 109 -13.59 -5.36 3.70
CA TYR A 109 -14.91 -5.06 4.23
C TYR A 109 -15.29 -6.04 5.34
N ASN A 110 -15.65 -5.51 6.51
CA ASN A 110 -15.93 -6.25 7.74
C ASN A 110 -14.78 -7.17 8.22
N LYS A 111 -13.54 -6.93 7.77
CA LYS A 111 -12.36 -7.75 8.11
C LYS A 111 -11.16 -6.92 8.57
N ALA A 112 -10.99 -5.73 8.01
CA ALA A 112 -10.03 -4.74 8.50
C ALA A 112 -10.50 -4.18 9.85
N LYS A 113 -9.55 -3.89 10.75
CA LYS A 113 -9.83 -3.22 12.03
C LYS A 113 -10.24 -1.77 11.82
N GLU A 114 -9.63 -1.12 10.85
CA GLU A 114 -9.88 0.29 10.54
C GLU A 114 -9.69 0.59 9.05
N ILE A 115 -10.53 1.48 8.52
CA ILE A 115 -10.37 2.04 7.18
C ILE A 115 -10.40 3.57 7.31
N ARG A 116 -9.32 4.23 6.86
CA ARG A 116 -9.22 5.70 6.83
C ARG A 116 -9.27 6.20 5.41
N PHE A 117 -10.36 6.85 5.03
CA PHE A 117 -10.45 7.51 3.73
C PHE A 117 -9.61 8.78 3.71
N VAL A 118 -8.76 8.94 2.70
CA VAL A 118 -7.91 10.14 2.57
C VAL A 118 -8.73 11.26 1.94
N LYS A 119 -8.91 12.37 2.66
CA LYS A 119 -9.54 13.58 2.11
C LYS A 119 -8.62 14.21 1.05
N GLY A 120 -9.14 14.34 -0.17
CA GLY A 120 -8.39 14.89 -1.31
C GLY A 120 -7.67 13.82 -2.14
N ARG A 121 -6.57 14.22 -2.79
CA ARG A 121 -5.77 13.36 -3.66
C ARG A 121 -4.30 13.51 -3.31
N LEU A 122 -3.65 12.39 -3.00
CA LEU A 122 -2.22 12.36 -2.68
C LEU A 122 -1.39 12.68 -3.92
N LYS A 123 -0.24 13.32 -3.71
CA LYS A 123 0.76 13.62 -4.74
C LYS A 123 2.00 12.77 -4.46
N PHE A 124 2.16 11.68 -5.20
CA PHE A 124 3.23 10.71 -4.96
C PHE A 124 4.54 11.15 -5.59
N GLY A 125 5.65 11.04 -4.85
CA GLY A 125 6.97 11.49 -5.28
C GLY A 125 6.97 12.93 -5.85
N ASP A 126 7.71 13.12 -6.94
CA ASP A 126 7.84 14.40 -7.64
C ASP A 126 6.77 14.61 -8.73
N ALA A 127 5.70 13.80 -8.76
CA ALA A 127 4.68 13.87 -9.80
C ALA A 127 4.07 15.28 -9.88
N LYS A 128 3.91 15.87 -11.07
CA LYS A 128 3.40 17.25 -11.22
C LYS A 128 1.96 17.42 -10.66
N ASN A 129 1.13 16.41 -10.85
CA ASN A 129 -0.28 16.41 -10.48
C ASN A 129 -0.56 15.38 -9.37
N SER A 130 -1.62 15.60 -8.60
CA SER A 130 -2.12 14.58 -7.67
C SER A 130 -2.59 13.33 -8.41
N ALA A 131 -2.58 12.20 -7.71
CA ALA A 131 -3.09 10.93 -8.22
C ALA A 131 -4.54 11.08 -8.72
N PRO A 132 -4.89 10.48 -9.87
CA PRO A 132 -6.23 10.59 -10.44
C PRO A 132 -7.27 9.73 -9.72
N PHE A 133 -6.91 9.04 -8.63
CA PHE A 133 -7.76 8.11 -7.89
C PHE A 133 -7.83 8.47 -6.40
N PRO A 134 -8.94 8.15 -5.71
CA PRO A 134 -9.02 8.26 -4.25
C PRO A 134 -8.09 7.25 -3.59
N SER A 135 -7.57 7.60 -2.41
CA SER A 135 -6.74 6.70 -1.59
C SER A 135 -7.42 6.41 -0.26
N MET A 136 -7.14 5.24 0.29
CA MET A 136 -7.50 4.87 1.65
C MET A 136 -6.34 4.16 2.32
N VAL A 137 -6.28 4.30 3.65
CA VAL A 137 -5.44 3.48 4.51
C VAL A 137 -6.30 2.34 5.07
N VAL A 138 -5.77 1.12 5.03
CA VAL A 138 -6.42 -0.05 5.60
C VAL A 138 -5.53 -0.60 6.70
N VAL A 139 -6.06 -0.73 7.90
CA VAL A 139 -5.39 -1.33 9.06
C VAL A 139 -6.04 -2.69 9.32
N PHE A 140 -5.27 -3.77 9.19
CA PHE A 140 -5.77 -5.14 9.34
C PHE A 140 -5.68 -5.71 10.77
#